data_AF-A0A4U7D6Z2-F1
#
_entry.id   AF-A0A4U7D6Z2-F1
#
_cell.length_a   1.000
_cell.length_b   1.000
_cell.length_c   1.000
_cell.angle_alpha   90.00
_cell.angle_beta   90.00
_cell.angle_gamma   90.00
#
_symmetry.space_group_name_H-M   'P 1'
#
loop_
_entity.id
_entity.type
_entity.pdbx_description
1 polymer ?
#
loop_
_entity_poly.entity_id
_entity_poly.type
_entity_poly.pdbx_seq_one_letter_code
_entity_poly.pdbx_strand_id
1 'polypeptide(L)'
;MTGPTDPPAVPDLDSGLSREEAIALRESFEDAEQERIRRTVAELLDLLGKAHTMAVLSEFAFAEGPLRFSDLEAELGVAPNTLSTRLRELNEAALLERDAYDEVPP
;
A
#
# COMPACT_ATOMS: atom_id res chain seq x y z
N MET A 1 3.58 32.97 11.40
CA MET A 1 2.23 32.44 11.68
C MET A 1 2.02 31.21 10.82
N THR A 2 2.45 30.06 11.31
CA THR A 2 2.05 28.76 10.78
C THR A 2 1.47 28.06 12.01
N GLY A 3 0.16 27.81 11.96
CA GLY A 3 -0.56 27.17 13.07
C GLY A 3 -0.05 25.74 13.30
N PRO A 4 -0.40 25.11 14.43
CA PRO A 4 -0.14 23.69 14.61
C PRO A 4 -0.89 22.96 13.51
N THR A 5 -0.16 22.40 12.54
CA THR A 5 -0.72 21.47 11.56
C THR A 5 -1.17 20.26 12.36
N ASP A 6 -2.48 20.06 12.49
CA ASP A 6 -3.03 18.83 13.03
C ASP A 6 -2.41 17.68 12.21
N PRO A 7 -1.75 16.68 12.82
CA PRO A 7 -1.26 15.56 12.06
C PRO A 7 -2.44 14.96 11.29
N PRO A 8 -2.28 14.62 10.00
CA PRO A 8 -3.34 13.95 9.27
C PRO A 8 -3.81 12.77 10.11
N ALA A 9 -5.12 12.64 10.28
CA ALA A 9 -5.72 11.56 11.05
C ALA A 9 -5.23 10.24 10.45
N VAL A 10 -4.22 9.64 11.08
CA VAL A 10 -3.73 8.32 10.71
C VAL A 10 -4.95 7.41 10.83
N PRO A 11 -5.27 6.60 9.81
CA PRO A 11 -6.38 5.67 9.91
C PRO A 11 -6.24 4.88 11.20
N ASP A 12 -7.30 4.85 12.01
CA ASP A 12 -7.30 4.05 13.22
C ASP A 12 -7.16 2.58 12.80
N LEU A 13 -5.96 2.02 13.02
CA LEU A 13 -5.70 0.60 12.78
C LEU A 13 -6.23 -0.26 13.94
N ASP A 14 -6.85 0.36 14.95
CA ASP A 14 -7.58 -0.37 15.96
C ASP A 14 -8.85 -0.97 15.36
N SER A 15 -8.85 -2.29 15.22
CA SER A 15 -10.06 -3.04 14.89
C SER A 15 -11.17 -2.92 15.95
N GLY A 16 -10.86 -2.34 17.13
CA GLY A 16 -11.73 -2.30 18.30
C GLY A 16 -11.88 -3.67 18.98
N LEU A 17 -11.10 -4.66 18.53
CA LEU A 17 -11.13 -6.03 19.05
C LEU A 17 -9.98 -6.24 20.03
N SER A 18 -10.30 -6.82 21.19
CA SER A 18 -9.29 -7.44 22.02
C SER A 18 -8.59 -8.58 21.26
N ARG A 19 -7.38 -8.93 21.72
CA ARG A 19 -6.64 -10.09 21.17
C ARG A 19 -7.47 -11.37 21.22
N GLU A 20 -8.27 -11.56 22.28
CA GLU A 20 -9.14 -12.73 22.44
C GLU A 20 -10.27 -12.74 21.39
N GLU A 21 -10.93 -11.60 21.18
CA GLU A 21 -11.98 -11.45 20.17
C GLU A 21 -11.45 -11.64 18.75
N ALA A 22 -10.25 -11.13 18.44
CA ALA A 22 -9.61 -11.33 17.16
C ALA A 22 -9.27 -12.82 16.89
N ILE A 23 -8.83 -13.55 17.92
CA ILE A 23 -8.59 -14.99 17.84
C ILE A 23 -9.90 -15.74 17.62
N ALA A 24 -10.94 -15.42 18.40
CA ALA A 24 -12.26 -16.02 18.29
C ALA A 24 -12.89 -15.79 16.91
N LEU A 25 -12.75 -14.58 16.34
CA LEU A 25 -13.20 -14.26 14.99
C LEU A 25 -12.50 -15.13 13.95
N ARG A 26 -11.16 -15.23 14.03
CA ARG A 26 -10.39 -16.09 13.11
C ARG A 26 -10.84 -17.54 13.19
N GLU A 27 -11.07 -18.05 14.40
CA GLU A 27 -11.48 -19.44 14.64
C GLU A 27 -12.95 -19.71 14.28
N SER A 28 -13.77 -18.67 14.12
CA SER A 28 -15.16 -18.80 13.69
C SER A 28 -15.33 -19.12 12.19
N PHE A 29 -14.29 -18.89 11.39
CA PHE A 29 -14.31 -19.19 9.95
C PHE A 29 -14.06 -20.68 9.69
N GLU A 30 -14.64 -21.20 8.61
CA GLU A 30 -14.33 -22.53 8.08
C GLU A 30 -12.83 -22.68 7.75
N ASP A 31 -12.28 -23.90 7.89
CA ASP A 31 -10.84 -24.17 7.68
C ASP A 31 -10.31 -23.64 6.34
N ALA A 32 -11.08 -23.81 5.27
CA ALA A 32 -10.72 -23.34 3.93
C ALA A 32 -10.64 -21.80 3.86
N GLU A 33 -11.49 -21.11 4.62
CA GLU A 33 -11.48 -19.64 4.69
C GLU A 33 -10.31 -19.14 5.53
N GLN A 34 -10.02 -19.80 6.66
CA GLN A 34 -8.83 -19.49 7.47
C GLN A 34 -7.54 -19.60 6.66
N GLU A 35 -7.42 -20.65 5.84
CA GLU A 35 -6.26 -20.83 4.97
C GLU A 35 -6.21 -19.78 3.86
N ARG A 36 -7.35 -19.40 3.28
CA ARG A 36 -7.40 -18.28 2.32
C ARG A 36 -6.87 -17.00 2.94
N ILE A 37 -7.39 -16.61 4.10
CA ILE A 37 -7.00 -15.40 4.81
C ILE A 37 -5.50 -15.44 5.13
N ARG A 38 -5.00 -16.56 5.68
CA ARG A 38 -3.58 -16.73 6.04
C ARG A 38 -2.66 -16.53 4.84
N ARG A 39 -2.98 -17.15 3.70
CA ARG A 39 -2.19 -17.00 2.47
C ARG A 39 -2.25 -15.57 1.94
N THR A 40 -3.43 -14.95 1.89
CA THR A 40 -3.56 -13.56 1.44
C THR A 40 -2.74 -12.60 2.32
N VAL A 41 -2.76 -12.79 3.65
CA VAL A 41 -1.91 -12.02 4.56
C VAL A 41 -0.43 -12.26 4.29
N ALA A 42 -0.01 -13.52 4.08
CA ALA A 42 1.39 -13.83 3.77
C ALA A 42 1.86 -13.20 2.45
N GLU A 43 1.04 -13.26 1.39
CA GLU A 43 1.32 -12.63 0.09
C GLU A 43 1.44 -11.11 0.20
N LEU A 44 0.54 -10.48 0.97
CA LEU A 44 0.61 -9.05 1.24
C LEU A 44 1.89 -8.68 2.00
N LEU A 45 2.23 -9.43 3.05
CA LEU A 45 3.44 -9.16 3.84
C LEU A 45 4.72 -9.40 3.04
N ASP A 46 4.76 -10.38 2.14
CA ASP A 46 5.87 -10.58 1.21
C ASP A 46 6.03 -9.36 0.29
N LEU A 47 4.94 -8.86 -0.30
CA LEU A 47 4.96 -7.67 -1.14
C LEU A 47 5.46 -6.43 -0.36
N LEU A 48 4.87 -6.15 0.80
CA LEU A 48 5.25 -5.01 1.64
C LEU A 48 6.69 -5.11 2.15
N GLY A 49 7.20 -6.33 2.35
CA GLY A 49 8.58 -6.58 2.77
C GLY A 49 9.62 -6.42 1.64
N LYS A 50 9.22 -6.39 0.37
CA LYS A 50 10.16 -6.19 -0.75
C LYS A 50 10.80 -4.81 -0.69
N ALA A 51 12.06 -4.74 -1.11
CA ALA A 51 12.81 -3.48 -1.16
C ALA A 51 12.04 -2.42 -1.96
N HIS A 52 12.00 -1.21 -1.40
CA HIS A 52 11.34 -0.01 -1.92
C HIS A 52 9.80 -0.02 -1.93
N THR A 53 9.10 -1.14 -1.65
CA THR A 53 7.62 -1.15 -1.65
C THR A 53 7.04 -0.14 -0.67
N MET A 54 7.50 -0.15 0.58
CA MET A 54 7.02 0.78 1.60
C MET A 54 7.39 2.24 1.30
N ALA A 55 8.55 2.48 0.68
CA ALA A 55 8.96 3.82 0.29
C ALA A 55 8.02 4.37 -0.80
N VAL A 56 7.71 3.55 -1.82
CA VAL A 56 6.72 3.91 -2.85
C VAL A 56 5.36 4.20 -2.21
N LEU A 57 4.84 3.33 -1.35
CA LEU A 57 3.54 3.55 -0.67
C LEU A 57 3.54 4.83 0.19
N SER A 58 4.66 5.16 0.82
CA SER A 58 4.81 6.39 1.60
C SER A 58 4.61 7.64 0.74
N GLU A 59 5.14 7.68 -0.48
CA GLU A 59 4.93 8.82 -1.39
C GLU A 59 3.44 9.04 -1.67
N PHE A 60 2.70 7.97 -1.94
CA PHE A 60 1.25 8.06 -2.18
C PHE A 60 0.45 8.41 -0.93
N ALA A 61 0.86 7.95 0.26
CA ALA A 61 0.14 8.20 1.51
C ALA A 61 0.08 9.69 1.89
N PHE A 62 1.04 10.49 1.43
CA PHE A 62 1.13 11.92 1.72
C PHE A 62 0.92 12.81 0.48
N ALA A 63 0.66 12.22 -0.69
CA ALA A 63 0.42 12.97 -1.91
C ALA A 63 -0.96 13.63 -1.90
N GLU A 64 -1.03 14.88 -2.35
CA GLU A 64 -2.30 15.59 -2.56
C GLU A 64 -3.00 15.19 -3.89
N GLY A 65 -2.35 14.37 -4.72
CA GLY A 65 -2.83 13.97 -6.04
C GLY A 65 -2.02 12.83 -6.66
N PRO A 66 -2.27 12.48 -7.94
CA PRO A 66 -1.57 11.39 -8.61
C PRO A 66 -0.09 11.71 -8.81
N LEU A 67 0.77 10.71 -8.61
CA LEU A 67 2.22 10.83 -8.78
C LEU A 67 2.66 10.29 -10.14
N ARG A 68 3.55 11.02 -10.82
CA ARG A 68 4.16 10.55 -12.08
C ARG A 68 5.32 9.62 -11.78
N PHE A 69 5.58 8.70 -12.72
CA PHE A 69 6.71 7.78 -12.63
C PHE A 69 8.05 8.52 -12.48
N SER A 70 8.27 9.58 -13.27
CA SER A 70 9.51 10.36 -13.25
C SER A 70 9.76 11.03 -11.89
N ASP A 71 8.69 11.47 -11.23
CA ASP A 71 8.78 12.17 -9.95
C ASP A 71 9.13 11.16 -8.84
N LEU A 72 8.49 9.99 -8.86
CA LEU A 72 8.82 8.87 -7.97
C LEU A 72 10.26 8.37 -8.18
N GLU A 73 10.73 8.29 -9.42
CA GLU A 73 12.11 7.86 -9.73
C GLU A 73 13.13 8.86 -9.17
N ALA A 74 12.88 10.15 -9.36
CA ALA A 74 13.75 11.22 -8.89
C ALA A 74 13.78 11.31 -7.36
N GLU A 75 12.64 11.22 -6.69
CA GLU A 75 12.52 11.32 -5.23
C GLU A 75 13.13 10.09 -4.53
N LEU A 76 12.79 8.88 -5.00
CA LEU A 76 13.18 7.65 -4.32
C LEU A 76 14.59 7.16 -4.69
N GLY A 77 15.17 7.66 -5.78
CA GLY A 77 16.47 7.20 -6.29
C GLY A 77 16.50 5.71 -6.66
N VAL A 78 15.34 5.13 -6.98
CA VAL A 78 15.16 3.71 -7.28
C VAL A 78 15.39 3.49 -8.77
N ALA A 79 16.10 2.41 -9.12
CA ALA A 79 16.30 2.05 -10.52
C ALA A 79 14.94 1.89 -11.25
N PRO A 80 14.77 2.42 -12.47
CA PRO A 80 13.46 2.50 -13.13
C PRO A 80 12.79 1.14 -13.35
N ASN A 81 13.57 0.08 -13.62
CA ASN A 81 13.05 -1.29 -13.71
C ASN A 81 12.49 -1.80 -12.38
N THR A 82 13.15 -1.48 -11.27
CA THR A 82 12.69 -1.84 -9.92
C THR A 82 11.42 -1.06 -9.58
N LEU A 83 11.40 0.26 -9.83
CA LEU A 83 10.21 1.09 -9.59
C LEU A 83 9.02 0.62 -10.42
N SER A 84 9.22 0.34 -11.71
CA SER A 84 8.18 -0.21 -12.60
C SER A 84 7.62 -1.53 -12.10
N THR A 85 8.49 -2.41 -11.61
CA THR A 85 8.08 -3.70 -11.03
C THR A 85 7.24 -3.50 -9.78
N ARG A 86 7.66 -2.60 -8.88
CA ARG A 86 6.93 -2.33 -7.63
C ARG A 86 5.57 -1.70 -7.89
N LEU A 87 5.49 -0.71 -8.78
CA LEU A 87 4.23 -0.09 -9.17
C LEU A 87 3.26 -1.10 -9.79
N ARG A 88 3.77 -2.02 -10.64
CA ARG A 88 2.96 -3.10 -11.19
C ARG A 88 2.44 -4.05 -10.11
N GLU A 89 3.30 -4.52 -9.21
CA GLU A 89 2.90 -5.43 -8.13
C GLU A 89 1.89 -4.78 -7.17
N LEU A 90 2.09 -3.50 -6.83
CA LEU A 90 1.15 -2.73 -6.01
C LEU A 90 -0.20 -2.53 -6.71
N ASN A 91 -0.20 -2.30 -8.03
CA ASN A 91 -1.42 -2.22 -8.82
C ASN A 91 -2.15 -3.58 -8.93
N GLU A 92 -1.41 -4.68 -9.12
CA GLU A 92 -1.96 -6.04 -9.12
C GLU A 92 -2.58 -6.42 -7.75
N ALA A 93 -2.01 -5.92 -6.66
CA ALA A 93 -2.55 -6.07 -5.31
C ALA A 93 -3.69 -5.09 -4.97
N ALA A 94 -4.14 -4.26 -5.93
CA ALA A 94 -5.14 -3.21 -5.74
C ALA A 94 -4.79 -2.20 -4.62
N LEU A 95 -3.49 -2.02 -4.34
CA LEU A 95 -2.99 -1.02 -3.40
C LEU A 95 -2.76 0.34 -4.06
N LEU A 96 -2.56 0.34 -5.39
CA LEU A 96 -2.45 1.53 -6.21
C LEU A 96 -3.29 1.34 -7.47
N GLU A 97 -3.72 2.45 -8.08
CA GLU A 97 -4.34 2.45 -9.40
C GLU A 97 -3.41 3.14 -10.38
N ARG A 98 -3.38 2.65 -11.62
CA ARG A 98 -2.62 3.24 -12.71
C ARG A 98 -3.55 3.83 -13.75
N ASP A 99 -3.53 5.16 -13.86
CA ASP A 99 -4.12 5.87 -14.98
C ASP A 99 -3.12 5.99 -16.13
N ALA A 100 -3.42 5.32 -17.24
CA ALA A 100 -2.70 5.56 -18.49
C ALA A 100 -3.32 6.79 -19.17
N TYR A 101 -2.62 7.92 -19.10
CA TYR A 101 -2.93 9.05 -19.97
C TYR A 101 -2.47 8.69 -21.38
N ASP A 102 -3.40 8.59 -22.32
CA ASP A 102 -3.06 8.60 -23.74
C ASP A 102 -2.33 9.91 -24.02
N GLU A 103 -1.02 9.83 -24.22
CA GLU A 103 -0.22 10.96 -24.66
C GLU A 103 -0.75 11.37 -26.05
N VAL A 104 -1.60 12.40 -26.09
CA VAL A 104 -1.61 13.30 -27.24
C VAL A 104 -0.45 14.26 -26.98
N PRO A 105 0.69 14.13 -27.67
CA PRO A 105 1.79 15.08 -27.50
C PRO A 105 1.34 16.44 -28.05
N PRO A 106 1.61 17.57 -27.37
CA PRO A 106 1.51 18.89 -27.99
C PRO A 106 2.59 19.10 -29.06
#